data_AF-A0A0N5CI34-F1
#
_entry.id   AF-A0A0N5CI34-F1
#
_cell.length_a   1.000
_cell.length_b   1.000
_cell.length_c   1.000
_cell.angle_alpha   90.00
_cell.angle_beta   90.00
_cell.angle_gamma   90.00
#
_symmetry.space_group_name_H-M   'P 1'
#
loop_
_entity.id
_entity.type
_entity.pdbx_description
1 polymer ?
#
loop_
_entity_poly.entity_id
_entity_poly.type
_entity_poly.pdbx_seq_one_letter_code
_entity_poly.pdbx_strand_id
1 'polypeptide(L)'
;MVTLMNYSLLLKKNPKLTLLGPGNVKIPDKEEFNRITESGCIKVMCYTWNIAERSQSSIDAICNSFHSIPSIDRPHIIGISLQELPPSDRTFHLNIVKQLTNLFTNTHYLLSWVRRWSQIQIIIVKNCLKKFTVSFNYKWIPSKIVSKPVRTKGSIATYVKILHLSCVFISCHFSHENKYERNRYSKKMYDLLVKNNDCSKPIDCFFLFGDLNYRLEITWDNELCKKFIHYSLLSTSTKQKFVTKILEEHDELLKEISRNEIFQGFQEPKINFPPSYKYIPLSDKFNMNRTLAYTDRVLYMEKSKNLILPYRYDSLQSCKVSDHKPVYAIFMLNVNNSKILND
;
A
#
# COMPACT_ATOMS: atom_id res chain seq x y z
N MET A 1 13.50 0.46 72.61
CA MET A 1 13.59 -0.61 71.60
C MET A 1 13.06 -0.06 70.29
N VAL A 2 13.97 0.24 69.36
CA VAL A 2 13.66 0.71 68.01
C VAL A 2 13.32 -0.51 67.17
N THR A 3 12.06 -0.66 66.79
CA THR A 3 11.64 -1.74 65.89
C THR A 3 12.03 -1.36 64.47
N LEU A 4 13.13 -1.94 63.98
CA LEU A 4 13.53 -1.90 62.58
C LEU A 4 12.42 -2.56 61.74
N MET A 5 11.60 -1.75 61.07
CA MET A 5 10.75 -2.24 59.98
C MET A 5 11.66 -2.74 58.86
N ASN A 6 11.60 -4.05 58.60
CA ASN A 6 12.25 -4.72 57.49
C ASN A 6 11.82 -4.10 56.14
N TYR A 7 12.69 -3.26 55.56
CA TYR A 7 12.56 -2.72 54.21
C TYR A 7 12.80 -3.76 53.09
N SER A 8 12.88 -5.05 53.39
CA SER A 8 13.23 -6.11 52.44
C SER A 8 12.04 -6.77 51.72
N LEU A 9 10.80 -6.38 52.02
CA LEU A 9 9.59 -6.99 51.43
C LEU A 9 8.88 -6.16 50.35
N LEU A 10 9.39 -4.97 50.00
CA LEU A 10 8.82 -4.11 48.94
C LEU A 10 9.50 -4.23 47.56
N LEU A 11 10.51 -5.10 47.41
CA LEU A 11 11.24 -5.29 46.14
C LEU A 11 10.72 -6.43 45.26
N LYS A 12 9.43 -6.79 45.36
CA LYS A 12 8.80 -7.80 44.48
C LYS A 12 7.61 -7.24 43.70
N LYS A 13 7.94 -6.36 42.75
CA LYS A 13 7.33 -6.12 41.44
C LYS A 13 7.65 -4.67 41.11
N ASN A 14 8.78 -4.42 40.44
CA ASN A 14 8.87 -3.20 39.65
C ASN A 14 7.70 -3.26 38.66
N PRO A 15 6.69 -2.37 38.75
CA PRO A 15 5.71 -2.29 37.69
C PRO A 15 6.52 -1.97 36.43
N LYS A 16 6.44 -2.81 35.38
CA LYS A 16 7.00 -2.46 34.08
C LYS A 16 6.32 -1.15 33.68
N LEU A 17 7.02 -0.02 33.88
CA LEU A 17 6.57 1.30 33.51
C LEU A 17 6.18 1.24 32.03
N THR A 18 4.91 1.46 31.73
CA THR A 18 4.43 1.47 30.36
C THR A 18 4.84 2.81 29.77
N LEU A 19 5.98 2.83 29.08
CA LEU A 19 6.43 4.01 28.37
C LEU A 19 5.51 4.24 27.17
N LEU A 20 4.88 5.42 27.12
CA LEU A 20 4.05 5.82 26.00
C LEU A 20 4.84 6.80 25.13
N GLY A 21 4.90 6.50 23.83
CA GLY A 21 5.45 7.38 22.82
C GLY A 21 4.42 8.40 22.33
N PRO A 22 4.83 9.29 21.39
CA PRO A 22 3.93 10.29 20.83
C PRO A 22 2.67 9.66 20.21
N GLY A 23 1.49 10.04 20.72
CA GLY A 23 0.21 9.48 20.26
C GLY A 23 -0.34 8.34 21.13
N ASN A 24 0.14 8.22 22.36
CA ASN A 24 -0.27 7.20 23.35
C ASN A 24 -0.02 5.76 22.88
N VAL A 25 0.91 5.57 21.96
CA VAL A 25 1.36 4.25 21.50
C VAL A 25 2.39 3.73 22.47
N LYS A 26 2.27 2.47 22.92
CA LYS A 26 3.26 1.86 23.82
C LYS A 26 4.63 1.81 23.14
N ILE A 27 5.71 1.96 23.90
CA ILE A 27 7.06 1.67 23.43
C ILE A 27 7.45 0.27 23.96
N PRO A 28 7.91 -0.65 23.08
CA PRO A 28 8.33 -1.98 23.51
C PRO A 28 9.65 -1.89 24.28
N ASP A 29 9.86 -2.80 25.23
CA ASP A 29 11.21 -3.05 25.78
C ASP A 29 12.08 -3.77 24.73
N LYS A 30 13.40 -3.88 24.98
CA LYS A 30 14.36 -4.44 24.01
C LYS A 30 14.01 -5.88 23.59
N GLU A 31 13.56 -6.71 24.52
CA GLU A 31 13.17 -8.09 24.23
C GLU A 31 11.86 -8.17 23.44
N GLU A 32 10.87 -7.35 23.77
CA GLU A 32 9.62 -7.21 23.01
C GLU A 32 9.92 -6.68 21.60
N PHE A 33 10.79 -5.67 21.46
CA PHE A 33 11.22 -5.12 20.18
C PHE A 33 11.87 -6.17 19.27
N ASN A 34 12.81 -6.96 19.81
CA ASN A 34 13.49 -8.01 19.06
C ASN A 34 12.53 -9.15 18.63
N ARG A 35 11.45 -9.39 19.39
CA ARG A 35 10.44 -10.40 19.02
C ARG A 35 9.44 -9.92 17.97
N ILE A 36 9.13 -8.62 17.94
CA ILE A 36 8.12 -8.07 17.02
C ILE A 36 8.71 -7.52 15.72
N THR A 37 10.05 -7.50 15.58
CA THR A 37 10.77 -7.01 14.40
C THR A 37 11.67 -8.10 13.82
N GLU A 38 11.95 -8.01 12.52
CA GLU A 38 12.94 -8.84 11.82
C GLU A 38 14.22 -8.01 11.67
N SER A 39 15.19 -8.23 12.57
CA SER A 39 16.44 -7.46 12.61
C SER A 39 16.21 -5.94 12.68
N GLY A 40 15.22 -5.52 13.47
CA GLY A 40 14.87 -4.11 13.63
C GLY A 40 14.05 -3.50 12.49
N CYS A 41 13.58 -4.32 11.56
CA CYS A 41 12.67 -3.91 10.51
C CYS A 41 11.30 -4.57 10.66
N ILE A 42 10.26 -3.94 10.11
CA ILE A 42 8.96 -4.58 9.92
C ILE A 42 8.59 -4.59 8.44
N LYS A 43 7.96 -5.67 8.00
CA LYS A 43 7.46 -5.82 6.62
C LYS A 43 6.13 -5.08 6.44
N VAL A 44 6.10 -4.10 5.55
CA VAL A 44 4.88 -3.37 5.14
C VAL A 44 4.52 -3.75 3.72
N MET A 45 3.32 -4.29 3.50
CA MET A 45 2.80 -4.59 2.17
C MET A 45 1.76 -3.57 1.76
N CYS A 46 1.88 -3.07 0.54
CA CYS A 46 0.88 -2.25 -0.12
C CYS A 46 0.35 -3.04 -1.31
N TYR A 47 -0.93 -3.43 -1.25
CA TYR A 47 -1.64 -4.18 -2.28
C TYR A 47 -2.68 -3.27 -2.92
N THR A 48 -2.70 -3.20 -4.25
CA THR A 48 -3.71 -2.46 -5.00
C THR A 48 -4.35 -3.33 -6.08
N TRP A 49 -5.66 -3.20 -6.25
CA TRP A 49 -6.38 -3.90 -7.30
C TRP A 49 -7.67 -3.18 -7.70
N ASN A 50 -7.77 -2.79 -8.97
CA ASN A 50 -9.03 -2.38 -9.57
C ASN A 50 -9.87 -3.63 -9.87
N ILE A 51 -10.99 -3.79 -9.17
CA ILE A 51 -11.82 -5.00 -9.24
C ILE A 51 -12.92 -4.92 -10.30
N ALA A 52 -12.98 -3.85 -11.09
CA ALA A 52 -13.88 -3.71 -12.24
C ALA A 52 -15.34 -4.10 -11.94
N GLU A 53 -15.85 -3.65 -10.79
CA GLU A 53 -17.21 -3.85 -10.31
C GLU A 53 -17.60 -5.34 -10.11
N ARG A 54 -16.61 -6.23 -9.99
CA ARG A 54 -16.83 -7.64 -9.66
C ARG A 54 -17.09 -7.79 -8.17
N SER A 55 -18.13 -8.55 -7.80
CA SER A 55 -18.55 -8.79 -6.42
C SER A 55 -17.86 -10.01 -5.83
N GLN A 56 -18.57 -11.13 -5.62
CA GLN A 56 -18.10 -12.27 -4.84
C GLN A 56 -16.81 -12.88 -5.40
N SER A 57 -16.68 -12.99 -6.73
CA SER A 57 -15.47 -13.53 -7.37
C SER A 57 -14.20 -12.74 -7.03
N SER A 58 -14.31 -11.43 -6.82
CA SER A 58 -13.17 -10.61 -6.38
C SER A 58 -12.80 -10.86 -4.93
N ILE A 59 -13.81 -11.06 -4.07
CA ILE A 59 -13.60 -11.40 -2.66
C ILE A 59 -12.89 -12.76 -2.56
N ASP A 60 -13.37 -13.76 -3.31
CA ASP A 60 -12.77 -15.09 -3.30
C ASP A 60 -11.31 -15.04 -3.81
N ALA A 61 -11.06 -14.30 -4.91
CA ALA A 61 -9.73 -14.17 -5.48
C ALA A 61 -8.73 -13.51 -4.53
N ILE A 62 -9.11 -12.40 -3.87
CA ILE A 62 -8.22 -11.73 -2.92
C ILE A 62 -7.99 -12.59 -1.68
N CYS A 63 -9.03 -13.21 -1.13
CA CYS A 63 -8.90 -14.12 0.01
C CYS A 63 -7.99 -15.32 -0.31
N ASN A 64 -8.16 -15.94 -1.48
CA ASN A 64 -7.30 -17.04 -1.93
C ASN A 64 -5.84 -16.60 -2.10
N SER A 65 -5.61 -15.40 -2.63
CA SER A 65 -4.25 -14.87 -2.78
C SER A 65 -3.54 -14.74 -1.43
N PHE A 66 -4.21 -14.24 -0.39
CA PHE A 66 -3.63 -14.14 0.95
C PHE A 66 -3.59 -15.48 1.69
N HIS A 67 -4.53 -16.38 1.42
CA HIS A 67 -4.55 -17.73 2.00
C HIS A 67 -3.32 -18.54 1.55
N SER A 68 -2.89 -18.38 0.30
CA SER A 68 -1.68 -19.03 -0.24
C SER A 68 -0.37 -18.58 0.41
N ILE A 69 -0.37 -17.48 1.18
CA ILE A 69 0.81 -16.98 1.89
C ILE A 69 0.87 -17.65 3.28
N PRO A 70 1.93 -18.42 3.58
CA PRO A 70 2.10 -19.02 4.90
C PRO A 70 2.02 -17.98 6.01
N SER A 71 1.39 -18.35 7.14
CA SER A 71 1.13 -17.41 8.25
C SER A 71 2.38 -16.69 8.76
N ILE A 72 3.53 -17.36 8.76
CA ILE A 72 4.82 -16.81 9.20
C ILE A 72 5.36 -15.75 8.23
N ASP A 73 5.15 -15.94 6.93
CA ASP A 73 5.67 -15.09 5.85
C ASP A 73 4.80 -13.87 5.58
N ARG A 74 3.59 -13.82 6.16
CA ARG A 74 2.70 -12.67 6.04
C ARG A 74 3.41 -11.40 6.52
N PRO A 75 3.26 -10.26 5.81
CA PRO A 75 3.81 -8.97 6.24
C PRO A 75 3.30 -8.56 7.61
N HIS A 76 4.04 -7.70 8.32
CA HIS A 76 3.61 -7.18 9.62
C HIS A 76 2.41 -6.26 9.50
N ILE A 77 2.36 -5.47 8.42
CA ILE A 77 1.28 -4.56 8.09
C ILE A 77 0.90 -4.77 6.64
N ILE A 78 -0.38 -4.89 6.36
CA ILE A 78 -0.95 -5.08 5.03
C ILE A 78 -1.95 -3.95 4.78
N GLY A 79 -1.59 -3.03 3.89
CA GLY A 79 -2.49 -2.02 3.33
C GLY A 79 -3.07 -2.52 2.01
N ILE A 80 -4.40 -2.55 1.90
CA ILE A 80 -5.14 -3.01 0.73
C ILE A 80 -5.95 -1.84 0.17
N SER A 81 -5.81 -1.59 -1.13
CA SER A 81 -6.51 -0.54 -1.88
C SER A 81 -7.32 -1.21 -3.00
N LEU A 82 -8.65 -1.16 -2.94
CA LEU A 82 -9.50 -1.65 -4.03
C LEU A 82 -10.22 -0.49 -4.71
N GLN A 83 -10.28 -0.54 -6.03
CA GLN A 83 -10.96 0.45 -6.87
C GLN A 83 -12.08 -0.20 -7.69
N GLU A 84 -13.06 0.59 -8.11
CA GLU A 84 -14.26 0.13 -8.83
C GLU A 84 -15.05 -0.93 -8.07
N LEU A 85 -15.35 -0.65 -6.80
CA LEU A 85 -16.27 -1.49 -6.03
C LEU A 85 -17.64 -1.56 -6.73
N PRO A 86 -18.30 -2.74 -6.75
CA PRO A 86 -19.60 -2.92 -7.39
C PRO A 86 -20.64 -1.94 -6.82
N PRO A 87 -21.22 -1.05 -7.63
CA PRO A 87 -22.26 -0.13 -7.15
C PRO A 87 -23.58 -0.85 -6.84
N SER A 88 -23.83 -1.99 -7.49
CA SER A 88 -25.02 -2.83 -7.27
C SER A 88 -24.97 -3.61 -5.95
N ASP A 89 -23.78 -3.99 -5.48
CA ASP A 89 -23.59 -4.66 -4.20
C ASP A 89 -23.28 -3.64 -3.10
N ARG A 90 -24.35 -3.17 -2.46
CA ARG A 90 -24.25 -2.21 -1.35
C ARG A 90 -23.48 -2.77 -0.16
N THR A 91 -23.50 -4.09 0.03
CA THR A 91 -22.88 -4.78 1.18
C THR A 91 -21.43 -5.22 0.94
N PHE A 92 -20.92 -5.09 -0.29
CA PHE A 92 -19.59 -5.55 -0.70
C PHE A 92 -18.50 -5.25 0.33
N HIS A 93 -18.42 -3.99 0.75
CA HIS A 93 -17.44 -3.50 1.73
C HIS A 93 -17.49 -4.20 3.09
N LEU A 94 -18.69 -4.50 3.60
CA LEU A 94 -18.85 -5.26 4.85
C LEU A 94 -18.40 -6.70 4.65
N ASN A 95 -18.76 -7.30 3.52
CA ASN A 95 -18.42 -8.68 3.20
C ASN A 95 -16.91 -8.87 3.05
N ILE A 96 -16.22 -8.01 2.28
CA ILE A 96 -14.77 -8.12 2.09
C ILE A 96 -14.02 -7.88 3.40
N VAL A 97 -14.42 -6.89 4.21
CA VAL A 97 -13.80 -6.64 5.52
C VAL A 97 -14.01 -7.84 6.45
N LYS A 98 -15.21 -8.41 6.49
CA LYS A 98 -15.51 -9.60 7.29
C LYS A 98 -14.68 -10.81 6.85
N GLN A 99 -14.64 -11.11 5.55
CA GLN A 99 -13.90 -12.26 5.03
C GLN A 99 -12.39 -12.13 5.25
N LEU A 100 -11.80 -10.95 5.01
CA LEU A 100 -10.39 -10.72 5.31
C LEU A 100 -10.12 -10.82 6.82
N THR A 101 -10.96 -10.22 7.66
CA THR A 101 -10.80 -10.31 9.12
C THR A 101 -10.82 -11.76 9.59
N ASN A 102 -11.75 -12.58 9.07
CA ASN A 102 -11.84 -14.01 9.37
C ASN A 102 -10.58 -14.76 8.90
N LEU A 103 -10.12 -14.52 7.67
CA LEU A 103 -8.91 -15.13 7.11
C LEU A 103 -7.66 -14.86 7.95
N PHE A 104 -7.58 -13.68 8.56
CA PHE A 104 -6.43 -13.25 9.33
C PHE A 104 -6.58 -13.42 10.85
N THR A 105 -7.73 -13.85 11.38
CA THR A 105 -8.09 -13.79 12.81
C THR A 105 -6.99 -14.28 13.77
N ASN A 106 -6.28 -15.37 13.42
CA ASN A 106 -5.25 -15.95 14.28
C ASN A 106 -3.89 -15.21 14.21
N THR A 107 -3.68 -14.37 13.20
CA THR A 107 -2.36 -13.79 12.87
C THR A 107 -2.35 -12.26 12.93
N HIS A 108 -3.45 -11.62 12.55
CA HIS A 108 -3.58 -10.17 12.47
C HIS A 108 -4.93 -9.73 13.01
N TYR A 109 -5.04 -8.43 13.25
CA TYR A 109 -6.29 -7.76 13.54
C TYR A 109 -6.52 -6.64 12.51
N LEU A 110 -7.79 -6.31 12.29
CA LEU A 110 -8.18 -5.17 11.46
C LEU A 110 -7.88 -3.88 12.24
N LEU A 111 -6.97 -3.05 11.73
CA LEU A 111 -6.64 -1.76 12.34
C LEU A 111 -7.66 -0.69 11.94
N SER A 112 -7.92 -0.57 10.64
CA SER A 112 -8.88 0.40 10.10
C SER A 112 -9.32 0.03 8.70
N TRP A 113 -10.47 0.56 8.29
CA TRP A 113 -10.88 0.57 6.90
C TRP A 113 -11.69 1.84 6.61
N VAL A 114 -11.57 2.33 5.38
CA VAL A 114 -12.27 3.53 4.93
C VAL A 114 -12.79 3.27 3.52
N ARG A 115 -14.11 3.39 3.33
CA ARG A 115 -14.74 3.37 2.02
C ARG A 115 -15.09 4.79 1.59
N ARG A 116 -14.73 5.15 0.35
CA ARG A 116 -15.23 6.35 -0.32
C ARG A 116 -15.71 5.96 -1.72
N TRP A 117 -17.02 6.07 -1.93
CA TRP A 117 -17.65 5.73 -3.21
C TRP A 117 -17.29 4.31 -3.67
N SER A 118 -16.69 4.19 -4.85
CA SER A 118 -16.22 2.93 -5.43
C SER A 118 -14.76 2.61 -5.07
N GLN A 119 -14.25 3.13 -3.96
CA GLN A 119 -12.92 2.81 -3.42
C GLN A 119 -13.01 2.37 -1.96
N ILE A 120 -12.12 1.46 -1.57
CA ILE A 120 -11.90 1.10 -0.16
C ILE A 120 -10.42 0.94 0.13
N GLN A 121 -10.00 1.45 1.28
CA GLN A 121 -8.70 1.17 1.88
C GLN A 121 -8.92 0.33 3.14
N ILE A 122 -8.13 -0.73 3.33
CA ILE A 122 -8.17 -1.62 4.49
C ILE A 122 -6.74 -1.76 5.02
N ILE A 123 -6.53 -1.61 6.32
CA ILE A 123 -5.23 -1.79 6.97
C ILE A 123 -5.37 -2.90 8.02
N ILE A 124 -4.57 -3.94 7.86
CA ILE A 124 -4.53 -5.13 8.71
C ILE A 124 -3.12 -5.24 9.31
N VAL A 125 -3.01 -5.57 10.60
CA VAL A 125 -1.75 -5.52 11.34
C VAL A 125 -1.56 -6.79 12.17
N LYS A 126 -0.35 -7.37 12.16
CA LYS A 126 -0.02 -8.54 12.98
C LYS A 126 -0.34 -8.31 14.45
N ASN A 127 -0.82 -9.36 15.11
CA ASN A 127 -1.23 -9.31 16.51
C ASN A 127 -0.10 -8.86 17.45
N CYS A 128 1.16 -9.18 17.13
CA CYS A 128 2.33 -8.75 17.88
C CYS A 128 2.51 -7.21 17.90
N LEU A 129 2.01 -6.49 16.89
CA LEU A 129 2.09 -5.04 16.79
C LEU A 129 0.87 -4.30 17.36
N LYS A 130 -0.13 -5.01 17.90
CA LYS A 130 -1.41 -4.41 18.33
C LYS A 130 -1.29 -3.28 19.35
N LYS A 131 -0.35 -3.39 20.29
CA LYS A 131 -0.09 -2.35 21.32
C LYS A 131 0.77 -1.19 20.78
N PHE A 132 1.33 -1.37 19.60
CA PHE A 132 2.36 -0.54 18.98
C PHE A 132 1.87 0.16 17.72
N THR A 133 0.58 0.02 17.38
CA THR A 133 0.00 0.58 16.18
C THR A 133 -1.33 1.22 16.49
N VAL A 134 -1.56 2.42 15.93
CA VAL A 134 -2.85 3.10 16.03
C VAL A 134 -3.12 3.87 14.75
N SER A 135 -4.34 3.75 14.24
CA SER A 135 -4.85 4.66 13.21
C SER A 135 -5.66 5.74 13.92
N PHE A 136 -5.38 7.00 13.62
CA PHE A 136 -5.96 8.13 14.36
C PHE A 136 -6.71 9.12 13.48
N ASN A 137 -6.56 9.06 12.16
CA ASN A 137 -7.28 9.93 11.23
C ASN A 137 -7.26 9.40 9.79
N TYR A 138 -8.19 9.89 8.97
CA TYR A 138 -8.13 9.75 7.52
C TYR A 138 -8.56 11.06 6.82
N LYS A 139 -8.04 11.29 5.60
CA LYS A 139 -8.46 12.38 4.71
C LYS A 139 -8.94 11.82 3.37
N TRP A 140 -10.04 12.36 2.84
CA TRP A 140 -10.51 12.10 1.48
C TRP A 140 -10.21 13.30 0.60
N ILE A 141 -9.48 13.07 -0.50
CA ILE A 141 -9.14 14.10 -1.46
C ILE A 141 -9.87 13.80 -2.77
N PRO A 142 -11.00 14.45 -3.08
CA PRO A 142 -11.70 14.21 -4.34
C PRO A 142 -10.92 14.80 -5.52
N SER A 143 -10.94 14.10 -6.66
CA SER A 143 -10.34 14.60 -7.91
C SER A 143 -11.07 15.84 -8.43
N LYS A 144 -12.41 15.82 -8.42
CA LYS A 144 -13.26 16.94 -8.85
C LYS A 144 -14.19 17.38 -7.72
N ILE A 145 -14.54 18.66 -7.70
CA ILE A 145 -15.42 19.28 -6.69
C ILE A 145 -16.89 18.84 -6.88
N VAL A 146 -17.30 18.61 -8.13
CA VAL A 146 -18.68 18.20 -8.46
C VAL A 146 -18.71 16.69 -8.70
N SER A 147 -19.29 15.95 -7.75
CA SER A 147 -19.62 14.55 -7.94
C SER A 147 -20.99 14.45 -8.61
N LYS A 148 -21.04 14.10 -9.91
CA LYS A 148 -22.24 13.40 -10.41
C LYS A 148 -22.33 12.09 -9.63
N PRO A 149 -23.51 11.66 -9.15
CA PRO A 149 -23.64 10.68 -8.06
C PRO A 149 -23.21 9.24 -8.37
N VAL A 150 -22.46 8.97 -9.45
CA VAL A 150 -22.29 7.61 -9.95
C VAL A 150 -20.84 7.10 -9.94
N ARG A 151 -19.80 7.93 -10.14
CA ARG A 151 -18.39 7.46 -10.04
C ARG A 151 -17.43 8.60 -9.71
N THR A 152 -16.94 8.69 -8.48
CA THR A 152 -15.91 9.69 -8.11
C THR A 152 -14.52 9.08 -8.11
N LYS A 153 -13.57 9.80 -8.71
CA LYS A 153 -12.13 9.55 -8.58
C LYS A 153 -11.58 10.35 -7.40
N GLY A 154 -10.51 9.86 -6.78
CA GLY A 154 -9.96 10.48 -5.60
C GLY A 154 -8.95 9.60 -4.88
N SER A 155 -8.53 10.07 -3.69
CA SER A 155 -7.56 9.39 -2.84
C SER A 155 -8.00 9.39 -1.38
N ILE A 156 -7.78 8.25 -0.72
CA ILE A 156 -8.00 8.04 0.71
C ILE A 156 -6.62 7.99 1.38
N ALA A 157 -6.34 8.91 2.29
CA ALA A 157 -5.09 8.94 3.05
C ALA A 157 -5.38 8.60 4.52
N THR A 158 -4.88 7.47 5.00
CA THR A 158 -5.00 7.06 6.41
C THR A 158 -3.69 7.27 7.14
N TYR A 159 -3.77 7.92 8.29
CA TYR A 159 -2.63 8.21 9.15
C TYR A 159 -2.49 7.11 10.20
N VAL A 160 -1.31 6.51 10.25
CA VAL A 160 -1.01 5.37 11.11
C VAL A 160 0.28 5.64 11.87
N LYS A 161 0.21 5.59 13.19
CA LYS A 161 1.39 5.52 14.05
C LYS A 161 1.82 4.07 14.16
N ILE A 162 3.08 3.80 13.83
CA ILE A 162 3.71 2.48 13.93
C ILE A 162 4.95 2.61 14.79
N LEU A 163 4.91 2.06 16.00
CA LEU A 163 5.90 2.31 17.04
C LEU A 163 6.07 3.83 17.23
N HIS A 164 7.28 4.34 16.99
CA HIS A 164 7.57 5.77 17.08
C HIS A 164 7.30 6.52 15.76
N LEU A 165 7.13 5.81 14.64
CA LEU A 165 6.99 6.40 13.30
C LEU A 165 5.55 6.83 13.00
N SER A 166 5.40 7.99 12.38
CA SER A 166 4.17 8.50 11.76
C SER A 166 4.19 8.16 10.28
N CYS A 167 3.31 7.27 9.84
CA CYS A 167 3.22 6.80 8.46
C CYS A 167 1.87 7.16 7.83
N VAL A 168 1.83 7.38 6.53
CA VAL A 168 0.58 7.66 5.80
C VAL A 168 0.42 6.69 4.64
N PHE A 169 -0.74 6.00 4.60
CA PHE A 169 -1.13 5.10 3.52
C PHE A 169 -2.13 5.81 2.60
N ILE A 170 -1.77 6.03 1.34
CA ILE A 170 -2.56 6.78 0.36
C ILE A 170 -3.06 5.82 -0.72
N SER A 171 -4.35 5.47 -0.65
CA SER A 171 -5.05 4.70 -1.67
C SER A 171 -5.56 5.63 -2.77
N CYS A 172 -5.26 5.34 -4.04
CA CYS A 172 -5.61 6.21 -5.16
C CYS A 172 -6.50 5.53 -6.21
N HIS A 173 -7.37 6.32 -6.85
CA HIS A 173 -7.99 5.98 -8.12
C HIS A 173 -8.15 7.25 -8.95
N PHE A 174 -7.29 7.41 -9.96
CA PHE A 174 -7.23 8.61 -10.78
C PHE A 174 -8.18 8.52 -11.98
N SER A 175 -8.39 9.65 -12.66
CA SER A 175 -9.22 9.67 -13.85
C SER A 175 -8.54 9.02 -15.06
N HIS A 176 -9.37 8.40 -15.91
CA HIS A 176 -8.97 7.87 -17.21
C HIS A 176 -8.89 8.97 -18.29
N GLU A 177 -9.07 10.24 -17.90
CA GLU A 177 -8.91 11.44 -18.73
C GLU A 177 -7.47 11.56 -19.28
N ASN A 178 -7.09 12.71 -19.81
CA ASN A 178 -5.74 12.92 -20.32
C ASN A 178 -4.69 12.97 -19.18
N LYS A 179 -3.41 12.86 -19.56
CA LYS A 179 -2.26 12.96 -18.66
C LYS A 179 -2.22 14.26 -17.85
N TYR A 180 -2.62 15.38 -18.46
CA TYR A 180 -2.62 16.69 -17.81
C TYR A 180 -3.55 16.73 -16.59
N GLU A 181 -4.77 16.20 -16.70
CA GLU A 181 -5.71 16.13 -15.57
C GLU A 181 -5.21 15.20 -14.46
N ARG A 182 -4.57 14.08 -14.81
CA ARG A 182 -3.89 13.23 -13.82
C ARG A 182 -2.81 14.00 -13.10
N ASN A 183 -1.92 14.69 -13.82
CA ASN A 183 -0.84 15.48 -13.23
C ASN A 183 -1.35 16.60 -12.32
N ARG A 184 -2.38 17.33 -12.76
CA ARG A 184 -3.04 18.36 -11.96
C ARG A 184 -3.58 17.78 -10.66
N TYR A 185 -4.19 16.60 -10.71
CA TYR A 185 -4.68 15.92 -9.53
C TYR A 185 -3.55 15.41 -8.62
N SER A 186 -2.48 14.85 -9.18
CA SER A 186 -1.27 14.45 -8.45
C SER A 186 -0.69 15.61 -7.65
N LYS A 187 -0.54 16.79 -8.29
CA LYS A 187 -0.06 18.04 -7.65
C LYS A 187 -0.98 18.46 -6.49
N LYS A 188 -2.29 18.52 -6.73
CA LYS A 188 -3.29 18.83 -5.68
C LYS A 188 -3.19 17.88 -4.49
N MET A 189 -3.11 16.58 -4.75
CA MET A 189 -3.00 15.57 -3.70
C MET A 189 -1.69 15.72 -2.92
N TYR A 190 -0.59 15.95 -3.62
CA TYR A 190 0.72 16.19 -3.02
C TYR A 190 0.72 17.42 -2.11
N ASP A 191 0.18 18.55 -2.60
CA ASP A 191 0.13 19.78 -1.83
C ASP A 191 -0.67 19.61 -0.54
N LEU A 192 -1.83 18.94 -0.59
CA LEU A 192 -2.72 18.77 0.57
C LEU A 192 -2.23 17.73 1.59
N LEU A 193 -1.52 16.68 1.14
CA LEU A 193 -1.11 15.57 2.02
C LEU A 193 0.35 15.62 2.44
N VAL A 194 1.22 16.26 1.65
CA VAL A 194 2.67 16.22 1.84
C VAL A 194 3.23 17.60 2.14
N LYS A 195 2.95 18.59 1.28
CA LYS A 195 3.55 19.94 1.40
C LYS A 195 2.91 20.77 2.51
N ASN A 196 1.59 20.86 2.50
CA ASN A 196 0.79 21.66 3.43
C ASN A 196 0.09 20.77 4.45
N ASN A 197 0.77 19.71 4.90
CA ASN A 197 0.16 18.81 5.85
C ASN A 197 0.16 19.45 7.25
N ASP A 198 -0.98 20.00 7.67
CA ASP A 198 -1.22 20.62 8.99
C ASP A 198 -1.18 19.64 10.18
N CYS A 199 -0.47 18.50 10.06
CA CYS A 199 -0.28 17.62 11.19
C CYS A 199 0.65 18.27 12.20
N SER A 200 0.21 18.34 13.46
CA SER A 200 1.02 18.80 14.60
C SER A 200 2.31 18.00 14.84
N LYS A 201 2.46 16.85 14.16
CA LYS A 201 3.64 15.98 14.21
C LYS A 201 4.16 15.71 12.80
N PRO A 202 5.51 15.66 12.62
CA PRO A 202 6.10 15.31 11.33
C PRO A 202 5.70 13.89 10.92
N ILE A 203 5.48 13.73 9.62
CA ILE A 203 5.27 12.42 8.98
C ILE A 203 6.63 11.89 8.54
N ASP A 204 6.96 10.67 8.95
CA ASP A 204 8.25 10.04 8.68
C ASP A 204 8.27 9.42 7.28
N CYS A 205 7.16 8.79 6.87
CA CYS A 205 7.06 8.18 5.55
C CYS A 205 5.63 8.06 5.01
N PHE A 206 5.55 7.85 3.69
CA PHE A 206 4.33 7.74 2.93
C PHE A 206 4.39 6.51 2.03
N PHE A 207 3.29 5.78 1.94
CA PHE A 207 3.07 4.71 0.99
C PHE A 207 1.88 5.08 0.12
N LEU A 208 2.07 5.24 -1.18
CA LEU A 208 1.03 5.63 -2.13
C LEU A 208 0.78 4.49 -3.11
N PHE A 209 -0.45 4.03 -3.23
CA PHE A 209 -0.76 2.86 -4.05
C PHE A 209 -2.19 2.89 -4.57
N GLY A 210 -2.38 2.48 -5.81
CA GLY A 210 -3.68 2.61 -6.46
C GLY A 210 -3.64 2.46 -7.96
N ASP A 211 -4.82 2.59 -8.56
CA ASP A 211 -4.97 2.81 -10.00
C ASP A 211 -4.71 4.29 -10.31
N LEU A 212 -3.48 4.61 -10.69
CA LEU A 212 -3.07 5.97 -11.08
C LEU A 212 -3.43 6.29 -12.53
N ASN A 213 -3.91 5.31 -13.30
CA ASN A 213 -4.40 5.46 -14.67
C ASN A 213 -3.42 6.04 -15.71
N TYR A 214 -2.14 6.18 -15.39
CA TYR A 214 -1.09 6.51 -16.36
C TYR A 214 -0.90 5.36 -17.36
N ARG A 215 -0.59 5.72 -18.61
CA ARG A 215 -0.56 4.81 -19.75
C ARG A 215 0.84 4.72 -20.35
N LEU A 216 1.05 3.75 -21.24
CA LEU A 216 2.21 3.76 -22.11
C LEU A 216 1.89 4.60 -23.37
N GLU A 217 2.75 5.53 -23.72
CA GLU A 217 2.70 6.31 -24.96
C GLU A 217 3.21 5.45 -26.14
N ILE A 218 2.51 4.34 -26.42
CA ILE A 218 2.86 3.34 -27.43
C ILE A 218 1.61 2.59 -27.92
N THR A 219 1.63 2.14 -29.16
CA THR A 219 0.53 1.42 -29.84
C THR A 219 0.91 -0.02 -30.17
N TRP A 220 -0.09 -0.87 -30.45
CA TRP A 220 0.09 -2.32 -30.69
C TRP A 220 0.80 -2.68 -32.02
N ASP A 221 0.89 -1.74 -32.95
CA ASP A 221 1.70 -1.85 -34.16
C ASP A 221 3.21 -1.94 -33.85
N ASN A 222 3.65 -1.38 -32.72
CA ASN A 222 5.03 -1.44 -32.26
C ASN A 222 5.43 -2.85 -31.78
N GLU A 223 6.59 -3.32 -32.24
CA GLU A 223 7.13 -4.64 -31.89
C GLU A 223 7.38 -4.82 -30.38
N LEU A 224 7.66 -3.75 -29.65
CA LEU A 224 7.74 -3.80 -28.19
C LEU A 224 6.39 -4.25 -27.59
N CYS A 225 5.26 -3.70 -28.02
CA CYS A 225 3.95 -4.13 -27.53
C CYS A 225 3.66 -5.60 -27.86
N LYS A 226 3.93 -6.02 -29.10
CA LYS A 226 3.66 -7.40 -29.55
C LYS A 226 4.45 -8.44 -28.76
N LYS A 227 5.66 -8.11 -28.26
CA LYS A 227 6.44 -9.00 -27.39
C LYS A 227 5.71 -9.38 -26.10
N PHE A 228 4.76 -8.58 -25.61
CA PHE A 228 3.96 -8.96 -24.45
C PHE A 228 3.01 -10.13 -24.70
N ILE A 229 2.65 -10.41 -25.96
CA ILE A 229 1.79 -11.56 -26.33
C ILE A 229 2.49 -12.88 -25.96
N HIS A 230 3.81 -12.94 -26.16
CA HIS A 230 4.65 -14.10 -25.88
C HIS A 230 5.49 -13.91 -24.61
N TYR A 231 5.07 -12.99 -23.72
CA TYR A 231 5.85 -12.62 -22.53
C TYR A 231 6.22 -13.84 -21.68
N SER A 232 5.29 -14.79 -21.49
CA SER A 232 5.53 -15.99 -20.67
C SER A 232 6.71 -16.83 -21.17
N LEU A 233 6.94 -16.87 -22.49
CA LEU A 233 7.98 -17.65 -23.15
C LEU A 233 9.37 -17.01 -23.06
N LEU A 234 9.46 -15.74 -22.68
CA LEU A 234 10.74 -15.03 -22.56
C LEU A 234 11.51 -15.47 -21.31
N SER A 235 12.84 -15.54 -21.42
CA SER A 235 13.72 -15.72 -20.25
C SER A 235 13.59 -14.54 -19.28
N THR A 236 13.88 -14.77 -18.00
CA THR A 236 13.79 -13.75 -16.94
C THR A 236 14.64 -12.50 -17.26
N SER A 237 15.86 -12.68 -17.76
CA SER A 237 16.73 -11.56 -18.14
C SER A 237 16.17 -10.76 -19.31
N THR A 238 15.58 -11.42 -20.30
CA THR A 238 14.93 -10.77 -21.45
C THR A 238 13.69 -10.01 -21.01
N LYS A 239 12.85 -10.61 -20.15
CA LYS A 239 11.68 -9.96 -19.55
C LYS A 239 12.06 -8.64 -18.89
N GLN A 240 13.08 -8.67 -18.02
CA GLN A 240 13.52 -7.49 -17.28
C GLN A 240 14.04 -6.38 -18.19
N LYS A 241 14.96 -6.71 -19.13
CA LYS A 241 15.51 -5.73 -20.07
C LYS A 241 14.43 -5.07 -20.90
N PHE A 242 13.50 -5.87 -21.41
CA PHE A 242 12.39 -5.40 -22.23
C PHE A 242 11.39 -4.53 -21.44
N VAL A 243 11.02 -4.95 -20.23
CA VAL A 243 10.15 -4.16 -19.34
C VAL A 243 10.80 -2.83 -18.95
N THR A 244 12.10 -2.84 -18.61
CA THR A 244 12.83 -1.60 -18.31
C THR A 244 12.81 -0.65 -19.51
N LYS A 245 13.13 -1.16 -20.71
CA LYS A 245 13.15 -0.35 -21.94
C LYS A 245 11.78 0.31 -22.23
N ILE A 246 10.70 -0.47 -22.20
CA ILE A 246 9.38 0.10 -22.52
C ILE A 246 8.92 1.13 -21.49
N LEU A 247 9.28 0.93 -20.22
CA LEU A 247 8.95 1.87 -19.15
C LEU A 247 9.73 3.19 -19.30
N GLU A 248 11.04 3.12 -19.55
CA GLU A 248 11.88 4.30 -19.76
C GLU A 248 11.44 5.12 -20.98
N GLU A 249 11.09 4.45 -22.09
CA GLU A 249 10.76 5.10 -23.35
C GLU A 249 9.30 5.56 -23.43
N HIS A 250 8.36 4.89 -22.75
CA HIS A 250 6.93 5.07 -23.01
C HIS A 250 6.05 5.26 -21.77
N ASP A 251 6.49 5.01 -20.54
CA ASP A 251 5.61 5.17 -19.36
C ASP A 251 5.38 6.64 -19.00
N GLU A 252 4.12 7.08 -19.07
CA GLU A 252 3.77 8.46 -18.72
C GLU A 252 4.15 8.79 -17.28
N LEU A 253 3.89 7.91 -16.30
CA LEU A 253 4.15 8.22 -14.89
C LEU A 253 5.64 8.45 -14.64
N LEU A 254 6.49 7.53 -15.08
CA LEU A 254 7.95 7.65 -14.87
C LEU A 254 8.53 8.89 -15.55
N LYS A 255 8.03 9.26 -16.75
CA LYS A 255 8.44 10.51 -17.42
C LYS A 255 8.03 11.75 -16.64
N GLU A 256 6.82 11.78 -16.07
CA GLU A 256 6.36 12.93 -15.30
C GLU A 256 7.06 13.04 -13.93
N ILE A 257 7.40 11.90 -13.31
CA ILE A 257 8.25 11.88 -12.09
C ILE A 257 9.67 12.34 -12.40
N SER A 258 10.29 11.87 -13.50
CA SER A 258 11.66 12.24 -13.85
C SER A 258 11.82 13.72 -14.21
N ARG A 259 10.75 14.35 -14.71
CA ARG A 259 10.67 15.81 -14.92
C ARG A 259 10.45 16.61 -13.64
N ASN A 260 10.34 15.96 -12.48
CA ASN A 260 9.98 16.57 -11.20
C ASN A 260 8.65 17.34 -11.25
N GLU A 261 7.73 16.97 -12.14
CA GLU A 261 6.42 17.62 -12.29
C GLU A 261 5.44 17.14 -11.22
N ILE A 262 5.52 15.88 -10.83
CA ILE A 262 4.61 15.24 -9.88
C ILE A 262 5.36 14.35 -8.89
N PHE A 263 4.74 14.09 -7.74
CA PHE A 263 5.24 13.16 -6.72
C PHE A 263 6.67 13.43 -6.27
N GLN A 264 7.05 14.71 -6.08
CA GLN A 264 8.41 15.07 -5.69
C GLN A 264 8.83 14.37 -4.39
N GLY A 265 9.95 13.65 -4.45
CA GLY A 265 10.49 12.86 -3.33
C GLY A 265 9.93 11.44 -3.21
N PHE A 266 8.86 11.08 -3.93
CA PHE A 266 8.45 9.69 -4.04
C PHE A 266 9.38 8.92 -4.97
N GLN A 267 9.50 7.63 -4.67
CA GLN A 267 10.24 6.63 -5.43
C GLN A 267 9.29 5.47 -5.74
N GLU A 268 9.56 4.78 -6.84
CA GLU A 268 8.87 3.55 -7.21
C GLU A 268 9.89 2.40 -7.27
N PRO A 269 9.62 1.23 -6.65
CA PRO A 269 10.50 0.08 -6.82
C PRO A 269 10.59 -0.33 -8.29
N LYS A 270 11.69 -0.97 -8.69
CA LYS A 270 11.85 -1.42 -10.08
C LYS A 270 10.74 -2.40 -10.49
N ILE A 271 10.02 -2.07 -11.56
CA ILE A 271 9.00 -2.94 -12.15
C ILE A 271 9.70 -4.02 -13.00
N ASN A 272 9.40 -5.28 -12.70
CA ASN A 272 9.90 -6.45 -13.44
C ASN A 272 8.77 -7.38 -13.92
N PHE A 273 7.52 -6.93 -13.82
CA PHE A 273 6.31 -7.65 -14.23
C PHE A 273 5.70 -7.03 -15.49
N PRO A 274 4.82 -7.71 -16.24
CA PRO A 274 4.19 -7.15 -17.44
C PRO A 274 3.06 -6.16 -17.08
N PRO A 275 2.52 -5.38 -18.05
CA PRO A 275 1.45 -4.41 -17.81
C PRO A 275 0.28 -5.01 -17.03
N SER A 276 -0.27 -4.27 -16.07
CA SER A 276 -1.41 -4.71 -15.25
C SER A 276 -2.76 -4.48 -15.94
N TYR A 277 -2.80 -3.73 -17.04
CA TYR A 277 -4.01 -3.34 -17.77
C TYR A 277 -3.76 -3.22 -19.29
N LYS A 278 -4.75 -3.49 -20.17
CA LYS A 278 -6.09 -4.04 -19.95
C LYS A 278 -6.16 -5.48 -20.44
N TYR A 279 -6.66 -6.38 -19.61
CA TYR A 279 -6.90 -7.78 -19.99
C TYR A 279 -8.35 -7.99 -20.43
N ILE A 280 -8.59 -9.03 -21.23
CA ILE A 280 -9.93 -9.57 -21.42
C ILE A 280 -10.28 -10.33 -20.12
N PRO A 281 -11.35 -9.98 -19.40
CA PRO A 281 -11.72 -10.66 -18.16
C PRO A 281 -11.81 -12.19 -18.35
N LEU A 282 -11.45 -12.92 -17.29
CA LEU A 282 -11.37 -14.38 -17.26
C LEU A 282 -10.31 -14.98 -18.20
N SER A 283 -9.37 -14.17 -18.69
CA SER A 283 -8.26 -14.62 -19.55
C SER A 283 -6.94 -13.95 -19.16
N ASP A 284 -5.85 -14.42 -19.77
CA ASP A 284 -4.52 -13.77 -19.70
C ASP A 284 -4.19 -12.99 -20.98
N LYS A 285 -5.18 -12.78 -21.85
CA LYS A 285 -5.00 -12.08 -23.11
C LYS A 285 -5.25 -10.58 -22.91
N PHE A 286 -4.35 -9.76 -23.43
CA PHE A 286 -4.56 -8.33 -23.49
C PHE A 286 -5.72 -7.98 -24.44
N ASN A 287 -6.47 -6.94 -24.09
CA ASN A 287 -7.41 -6.31 -25.00
C ASN A 287 -6.66 -5.36 -25.94
N MET A 288 -6.38 -5.82 -27.17
CA MET A 288 -5.58 -5.08 -28.15
C MET A 288 -6.26 -3.80 -28.68
N ASN A 289 -7.56 -3.60 -28.41
CA ASN A 289 -8.27 -2.36 -28.72
C ASN A 289 -7.97 -1.25 -27.71
N ARG A 290 -7.16 -1.53 -26.68
CA ARG A 290 -6.78 -0.59 -25.63
C ARG A 290 -5.27 -0.53 -25.50
N THR A 291 -4.77 0.66 -25.21
CA THR A 291 -3.36 0.91 -24.91
C THR A 291 -2.92 0.08 -23.70
N LEU A 292 -1.78 -0.61 -23.83
CA LEU A 292 -1.10 -1.28 -22.73
C LEU A 292 -0.72 -0.26 -21.66
N ALA A 293 -0.87 -0.62 -20.38
CA ALA A 293 -0.53 0.28 -19.30
C ALA A 293 -0.17 -0.40 -17.99
N TYR A 294 0.71 0.26 -17.24
CA TYR A 294 0.95 0.03 -15.84
C TYR A 294 0.12 1.05 -15.06
N THR A 295 -1.19 0.81 -15.00
CA THR A 295 -2.15 1.70 -14.31
C THR A 295 -2.04 1.57 -12.80
N ASP A 296 -1.76 0.37 -12.32
CA ASP A 296 -1.75 0.00 -10.91
C ASP A 296 -0.31 0.10 -10.37
N ARG A 297 -0.08 1.03 -9.43
CA ARG A 297 1.27 1.44 -9.02
C ARG A 297 1.42 1.51 -7.51
N VAL A 298 2.64 1.32 -7.03
CA VAL A 298 3.02 1.47 -5.62
C VAL A 298 4.28 2.31 -5.51
N LEU A 299 4.15 3.49 -4.92
CA LEU A 299 5.21 4.44 -4.65
C LEU A 299 5.41 4.59 -3.14
N TYR A 300 6.60 5.02 -2.74
CA TYR A 300 6.93 5.32 -1.35
C TYR A 300 7.75 6.60 -1.25
N MET A 301 7.70 7.26 -0.09
CA MET A 301 8.55 8.39 0.23
C MET A 301 9.01 8.29 1.68
N GLU A 302 10.30 8.49 1.91
CA GLU A 302 10.90 8.59 3.22
C GLU A 302 11.43 10.00 3.47
N LYS A 303 11.24 10.53 4.69
CA LYS A 303 11.84 11.81 5.10
C LYS A 303 13.25 11.65 5.66
N SER A 304 13.57 10.47 6.16
CA SER A 304 14.92 10.09 6.62
C SER A 304 15.46 8.99 5.73
N LYS A 305 16.76 9.08 5.40
CA LYS A 305 17.42 8.09 4.53
C LYS A 305 17.37 6.69 5.15
N ASN A 306 17.19 5.67 4.31
CA ASN A 306 17.23 4.25 4.68
C ASN A 306 16.13 3.84 5.66
N LEU A 307 15.01 4.58 5.69
CA LEU A 307 13.83 4.25 6.46
C LEU A 307 13.02 3.16 5.76
N ILE A 308 12.91 3.21 4.43
CA ILE A 308 12.16 2.27 3.60
C ILE A 308 13.11 1.60 2.62
N LEU A 309 13.16 0.26 2.68
CA LEU A 309 13.87 -0.56 1.70
C LEU A 309 12.86 -1.41 0.92
N PRO A 310 12.72 -1.22 -0.41
CA PRO A 310 11.91 -2.09 -1.24
C PRO A 310 12.42 -3.54 -1.17
N TYR A 311 11.53 -4.46 -0.83
CA TYR A 311 11.84 -5.89 -0.71
C TYR A 311 11.31 -6.69 -1.90
N ARG A 312 10.07 -6.42 -2.31
CA ARG A 312 9.44 -7.06 -3.47
C ARG A 312 8.46 -6.11 -4.13
N TYR A 313 8.37 -6.15 -5.46
CA TYR A 313 7.34 -5.44 -6.22
C TYR A 313 6.92 -6.28 -7.41
N ASP A 314 5.65 -6.68 -7.45
CA ASP A 314 5.17 -7.71 -8.35
C ASP A 314 3.68 -7.57 -8.66
N SER A 315 3.22 -8.31 -9.66
CA SER A 315 1.81 -8.39 -10.03
C SER A 315 1.33 -9.84 -9.99
N LEU A 316 0.12 -10.07 -9.44
CA LEU A 316 -0.50 -11.38 -9.39
C LEU A 316 -1.14 -11.75 -10.73
N GLN A 317 -0.30 -12.13 -11.68
CA GLN A 317 -0.70 -12.47 -13.06
C GLN A 317 -1.69 -13.65 -13.13
N SER A 318 -1.69 -14.54 -12.14
CA SER A 318 -2.63 -15.66 -12.04
C SER A 318 -4.08 -15.24 -11.77
N CYS A 319 -4.31 -14.02 -11.27
CA CYS A 319 -5.67 -13.51 -11.04
C CYS A 319 -6.27 -13.02 -12.37
N LYS A 320 -7.45 -13.54 -12.74
CA LYS A 320 -8.11 -13.25 -14.04
C LYS A 320 -9.50 -12.65 -13.89
N VAL A 321 -9.94 -12.37 -12.66
CA VAL A 321 -11.33 -11.96 -12.36
C VAL A 321 -11.65 -10.58 -12.96
N SER A 322 -10.70 -9.67 -12.88
CA SER A 322 -10.78 -8.30 -13.40
C SER A 322 -10.00 -8.17 -14.70
N ASP A 323 -10.26 -7.11 -15.46
CA ASP A 323 -9.41 -6.65 -16.56
C ASP A 323 -8.11 -5.99 -16.07
N HIS A 324 -7.98 -5.77 -14.76
CA HIS A 324 -6.74 -5.44 -14.07
C HIS A 324 -6.16 -6.63 -13.31
N LYS A 325 -4.83 -6.76 -13.34
CA LYS A 325 -4.08 -7.68 -12.48
C LYS A 325 -3.74 -6.98 -11.15
N PRO A 326 -3.91 -7.64 -9.97
CA PRO A 326 -3.47 -7.06 -8.72
C PRO A 326 -1.97 -6.74 -8.72
N VAL A 327 -1.57 -5.65 -8.09
CA VAL A 327 -0.18 -5.22 -7.94
C VAL A 327 0.11 -5.05 -6.46
N TYR A 328 1.29 -5.47 -6.01
CA TYR A 328 1.71 -5.30 -4.63
C TYR A 328 3.20 -5.02 -4.51
N ALA A 329 3.56 -4.22 -3.52
CA ALA A 329 4.93 -4.08 -3.07
C ALA A 329 5.04 -4.43 -1.58
N ILE A 330 6.19 -5.01 -1.19
CA ILE A 330 6.59 -5.26 0.19
C ILE A 330 7.84 -4.43 0.45
N PHE A 331 7.84 -3.75 1.59
CA PHE A 331 8.93 -2.90 2.06
C PHE A 331 9.42 -3.40 3.41
N MET A 332 10.73 -3.32 3.64
CA MET A 332 11.29 -3.36 4.99
C MET A 332 11.31 -1.93 5.52
N LEU A 333 10.46 -1.64 6.51
CA LEU A 333 10.45 -0.38 7.23
C LEU A 333 11.39 -0.50 8.42
N ASN A 334 12.48 0.24 8.41
CA ASN A 334 13.45 0.29 9.48
C ASN A 334 12.84 1.02 10.70
N VAL A 335 12.72 0.31 11.81
CA VAL A 335 12.17 0.83 13.06
C VAL A 335 13.21 0.82 14.18
N ASN A 336 14.49 0.63 13.84
CA ASN A 336 15.59 0.84 14.78
C ASN A 336 15.67 2.33 15.10
N ASN A 337 15.33 2.66 16.34
CA ASN A 337 15.50 4.02 16.81
C ASN A 337 16.89 4.14 17.43
N SER A 338 17.79 4.91 16.79
CA SER A 338 19.07 5.28 17.42
C SER A 338 18.88 6.08 18.72
N LYS A 339 17.67 6.61 18.97
CA LYS A 339 17.31 7.35 20.19
C LYS A 339 16.72 6.50 21.32
N ILE A 340 16.31 5.23 21.09
CA ILE A 340 15.73 4.36 22.16
C ILE A 340 16.79 3.38 22.71
N LEU A 341 17.89 3.17 21.99
CA LEU A 341 18.93 2.22 22.40
C LEU A 341 20.02 2.82 23.29
N ASN A 342 20.00 4.14 23.50
CA ASN A 342 21.02 4.89 24.25
C ASN A 342 20.50 5.52 25.55
N ASP A 343 19.22 5.34 25.88
CA ASP A 343 18.60 5.69 27.17
C ASP A 343 18.07 4.39 27.81
#